data_AF-A0AAW7ZAH0-F1
#
_entry.id   AF-A0AAW7ZAH0-F1
#
_cell.length_a   1.000
_cell.length_b   1.000
_cell.length_c   1.000
_cell.angle_alpha   90.00
_cell.angle_beta   90.00
_cell.angle_gamma   90.00
#
_symmetry.space_group_name_H-M   'P 1'
#
loop_
_entity.id
_entity.type
_entity.pdbx_description
1 polymer ?
#
loop_
_entity_poly.entity_id
_entity_poly.type
_entity_poly.pdbx_seq_one_letter_code
_entity_poly.pdbx_strand_id
1 'polypeptide(L)' 'MYGAFQPSHLLLVLVVVLIIFGPGKLKGLGKSLGESIRDFKTEITKEENKDDKDNNTELKKS' A
#
# COMPACT_ATOMS: atom_id res chain seq x y z
N MET A 1 -17.76 3.02 -28.60
CA MET A 1 -17.92 4.07 -27.58
C MET A 1 -17.02 3.75 -26.37
N TYR A 2 -15.69 3.82 -26.55
CA TYR A 2 -14.69 3.45 -25.52
C TYR A 2 -13.43 4.34 -25.63
N GLY A 3 -13.61 5.66 -25.66
CA GLY A 3 -12.50 6.62 -25.78
C GLY A 3 -11.84 7.02 -24.45
N ALA A 4 -12.51 6.80 -23.31
CA ALA A 4 -12.09 7.37 -22.02
C ALA A 4 -11.32 6.40 -21.10
N PHE A 5 -11.38 5.08 -21.35
CA PHE A 5 -10.72 4.05 -20.54
C PHE A 5 -9.56 3.38 -21.27
N GLN A 6 -8.98 4.01 -22.30
CA GLN A 6 -7.75 3.48 -22.87
C GLN A 6 -6.61 3.76 -21.89
N PRO A 7 -5.90 2.73 -21.39
CA PRO A 7 -4.74 2.90 -20.52
C PRO A 7 -3.65 3.78 -21.13
N SER A 8 -3.64 3.90 -22.47
CA SER A 8 -2.75 4.80 -23.22
C SER A 8 -2.92 6.28 -22.88
N HIS A 9 -4.15 6.74 -22.61
CA HIS A 9 -4.40 8.14 -22.26
C HIS A 9 -3.84 8.47 -20.88
N LEU A 10 -4.05 7.55 -19.92
CA LEU A 10 -3.49 7.67 -18.58
C LEU A 10 -1.95 7.65 -18.62
N LEU A 11 -1.36 6.81 -19.48
CA LEU A 11 0.09 6.76 -19.70
C LEU A 11 0.63 8.09 -20.25
N LEU A 12 -0.06 8.69 -21.24
CA LEU A 12 0.34 9.98 -21.81
C LEU A 12 0.32 11.11 -20.76
N VAL A 13 -0.75 11.18 -19.96
CA VAL A 13 -0.86 12.17 -18.87
C VAL A 13 0.22 11.92 -17.82
N LEU A 14 0.47 10.66 -17.45
CA LEU A 14 1.53 10.29 -16.51
C LEU A 14 2.91 10.75 -16.99
N VAL A 15 3.20 10.62 -18.29
CA VAL A 15 4.45 11.10 -18.88
C VAL A 15 4.59 12.62 -18.78
N VAL A 16 3.52 13.38 -19.07
CA VAL A 16 3.53 14.85 -18.93
C VAL A 16 3.76 15.27 -17.48
N VAL A 17 3.07 14.63 -16.53
CA VAL A 17 3.26 14.85 -15.09
C VAL A 17 4.69 14.50 -14.67
N LEU A 18 5.25 13.41 -15.17
CA LEU A 18 6.63 13.01 -14.90
C LEU A 18 7.67 14.00 -15.42
N ILE A 19 7.40 14.71 -16.52
CA ILE A 19 8.29 15.76 -17.03
C ILE A 19 8.27 16.98 -16.10
N ILE A 20 7.09 17.38 -15.62
CA ILE A 20 6.94 18.55 -14.74
C ILE A 20 7.48 18.27 -13.33
N PHE A 21 7.08 17.15 -12.73
CA PHE A 21 7.45 16.78 -11.36
C PHE A 21 8.78 16.02 -11.28
N GLY A 22 9.22 15.39 -12.36
CA GLY A 22 10.38 14.52 -12.39
C GLY A 22 10.09 13.13 -11.79
N PRO A 23 10.73 12.05 -12.30
CA PRO A 23 10.57 10.70 -11.75
C PRO A 23 11.11 10.57 -10.32
N GLY A 24 12.05 11.43 -9.92
CA GLY A 24 12.63 11.42 -8.56
C GLY A 24 11.62 11.79 -7.48
N LYS A 25 10.75 12.78 -7.72
CA LYS A 25 9.72 13.20 -6.75
C LYS A 25 8.67 12.10 -6.55
N LEU A 26 8.23 11.45 -7.62
CA LEU A 26 7.27 10.35 -7.56
C LEU A 26 7.84 9.13 -6.83
N LYS A 27 9.13 8.78 -7.05
CA LYS A 27 9.80 7.71 -6.28
C LYS A 27 9.90 8.05 -4.79
N GLY A 28 10.21 9.30 -4.45
CA GLY A 28 10.25 9.76 -3.06
C GLY A 28 8.88 9.65 -2.37
N LEU A 29 7.84 10.20 -2.99
CA LEU A 29 6.47 10.15 -2.48
C LEU A 29 5.96 8.70 -2.36
N GLY A 30 6.23 7.86 -3.36
CA GLY A 30 5.85 6.45 -3.35
C GLY A 30 6.55 5.65 -2.25
N LYS A 31 7.81 5.94 -1.94
CA LYS A 31 8.54 5.31 -0.83
C LYS A 31 7.91 5.66 0.52
N SER A 32 7.65 6.94 0.78
CA SER A 32 7.03 7.40 2.02
C SER A 32 5.61 6.86 2.20
N LEU A 33 4.78 6.92 1.14
CA LEU A 33 3.43 6.39 1.17
C LEU A 33 3.41 4.87 1.34
N GLY A 34 4.31 4.16 0.66
CA GLY A 34 4.43 2.71 0.77
C GLY A 34 4.86 2.25 2.17
N GLU A 35 5.75 2.99 2.82
CA GLU A 35 6.16 2.75 4.20
C GLU A 35 4.97 2.94 5.17
N SER A 36 4.23 4.05 5.04
CA SER A 36 3.02 4.29 5.84
C SER A 36 1.93 3.23 5.63
N ILE A 37 1.70 2.79 4.39
CA ILE A 37 0.73 1.72 4.08
C ILE A 37 1.18 0.38 4.67
N ARG A 38 2.48 0.08 4.62
CA ARG A 38 3.04 -1.15 5.19
C ARG A 38 2.86 -1.19 6.70
N ASP A 39 3.14 -0.08 7.37
CA ASP A 39 3.02 0.03 8.82
C ASP A 39 1.53 -0.04 9.21
N PHE A 40 0.65 0.67 8.50
CA PHE A 40 -0.80 0.60 8.68
C PHE A 40 -1.34 -0.84 8.51
N LYS A 41 -0.91 -1.55 7.46
CA LYS A 41 -1.27 -2.95 7.25
C LYS A 41 -0.77 -3.84 8.39
N THR A 42 0.43 -3.60 8.89
CA THR A 42 1.04 -4.38 9.96
C THR A 42 0.27 -4.21 11.27
N GLU A 43 -0.11 -2.97 11.59
CA GLU A 43 -0.89 -2.65 12.79
C GLU A 43 -2.27 -3.31 12.72
N ILE A 44 -2.99 -3.17 11.60
CA ILE A 44 -4.32 -3.78 11.40
C ILE A 44 -4.24 -5.31 11.50
N THR A 45 -3.29 -5.94 10.80
CA THR A 45 -3.13 -7.40 10.88
C THR A 45 -2.74 -7.85 12.29
N LYS A 46 -1.99 -7.05 13.04
CA LYS A 46 -1.60 -7.35 14.42
C LYS A 46 -2.76 -7.21 15.40
N GLU A 47 -3.69 -6.29 15.17
CA GLU A 47 -4.94 -6.17 15.91
C GLU A 47 -5.87 -7.35 15.61
N GLU A 48 -6.05 -7.71 14.34
CA GLU A 48 -6.87 -8.88 13.94
C GLU A 48 -6.33 -10.21 14.49
N ASN A 49 -5.01 -10.35 14.66
CA ASN A 49 -4.39 -11.56 15.20
C ASN A 49 -4.28 -11.57 16.74
N LYS A 50 -4.69 -10.52 17.44
CA LYS A 50 -4.74 -10.50 18.92
C LYS A 50 -5.99 -11.18 19.47
N ASP A 51 -7.06 -11.32 18.70
CA ASP A 51 -8.26 -12.07 19.10
C ASP A 51 -8.06 -13.61 19.00
N ASP A 52 -7.11 -14.09 18.19
CA ASP A 52 -6.89 -15.53 17.97
C ASP A 52 -5.73 -16.14 18.82
N LYS A 53 -4.95 -15.30 19.53
CA LYS A 53 -3.74 -15.73 20.25
C LYS A 53 -3.81 -15.67 21.79
N ASP A 54 -5.00 -15.66 22.37
CA ASP A 54 -5.18 -15.75 23.84
C ASP A 54 -5.69 -17.13 24.34
N ASN A 55 -5.97 -18.09 23.44
CA ASN A 55 -6.59 -19.37 23.83
C ASN A 55 -5.67 -20.61 23.80
N ASN A 56 -4.35 -20.48 23.57
CA ASN A 56 -3.45 -21.64 23.42
C ASN A 56 -2.13 -21.51 24.20
N THR A 57 -2.19 -21.13 25.49
CA THR A 57 -1.01 -21.22 26.36
C THR A 57 -1.29 -21.77 27.75
N GLU A 58 -2.54 -22.10 28.12
CA GLU A 58 -2.86 -22.60 29.46
C GLU A 58 -2.97 -24.14 29.58
N LEU A 59 -3.07 -24.90 28.48
CA LEU A 59 -3.36 -26.35 28.52
C LEU A 59 -2.12 -27.28 28.56
N LYS A 60 -0.89 -26.77 28.72
CA LYS A 60 0.35 -27.60 28.72
C LYS A 60 1.12 -27.60 30.04
N LYS A 61 0.44 -27.34 31.17
CA LYS A 61 1.04 -27.40 32.51
C LYS A 61 0.08 -27.98 33.56
N SER A 62 -0.46 -29.17 33.30
CA SER A 62 -1.09 -30.04 34.31
C SER A 62 -0.80 -31.49 33.99
#